data_AF-A0A3S1HDC6-F1
#
_entry.id   AF-A0A3S1HDC6-F1
#
_cell.length_a   1.000
_cell.length_b   1.000
_cell.length_c   1.000
_cell.angle_alpha   90.00
_cell.angle_beta   90.00
_cell.angle_gamma   90.00
#
_symmetry.space_group_name_H-M   'P 1'
#
loop_
_entity.id
_entity.type
_entity.pdbx_description
1 polymer ?
#
loop_
_entity_poly.entity_id
_entity_poly.type
_entity_poly.pdbx_seq_one_letter_code
_entity_poly.pdbx_strand_id
1 'polypeptide(L)'
;VGNWSKLFEVVGHREWRSIGPVFTATSPQPFLKLPISYDVAWGGVDRLDPEDKLPASYKYNPVGTGWSRTRNQRLVPGLRLPNTQAVDEDIRSPFGDYKPMSFGPMGRGWPGRIEYGGTYDDNWAKNIFPFLPPDFDERYFQMAPPDQQIDNPRGGEEVVLVNLAPEGRV
;
A
#
# COMPACT_ATOMS: atom_id res chain seq x y z
N VAL A 1 0.96 2.92 -20.84
CA VAL A 1 0.08 2.11 -21.69
C VAL A 1 -0.84 3.06 -22.43
N GLY A 2 -0.56 3.30 -23.71
CA GLY A 2 -1.19 4.41 -24.43
C GLY A 2 -1.04 5.72 -23.64
N ASN A 3 -2.15 6.40 -23.38
CA ASN A 3 -2.17 7.67 -22.63
C ASN A 3 -2.13 7.52 -21.10
N TRP A 4 -2.22 6.30 -20.58
CA TRP A 4 -2.14 6.04 -19.15
C TRP A 4 -0.69 5.83 -18.70
N SER A 5 -0.31 6.45 -17.59
CA SER A 5 1.00 6.25 -16.95
C SER A 5 0.89 6.27 -15.43
N LYS A 6 1.78 5.52 -14.79
CA LYS A 6 2.01 5.55 -13.35
C LYS A 6 3.50 5.38 -13.09
N LEU A 7 4.02 6.22 -12.20
CA LEU A 7 5.43 6.25 -11.84
C LEU A 7 5.58 6.56 -10.35
N PHE A 8 6.61 6.00 -9.72
CA PHE A 8 6.96 6.23 -8.33
C PHE A 8 8.45 5.91 -8.12
N GLU A 9 8.99 6.33 -6.99
CA GLU A 9 10.40 6.12 -6.66
C GLU A 9 10.60 4.78 -5.95
N VAL A 10 11.72 4.13 -6.26
CA VAL A 10 12.20 2.97 -5.52
C VAL A 10 13.47 3.37 -4.78
N VAL A 11 13.41 3.29 -3.45
CA VAL A 11 14.51 3.65 -2.57
C VAL A 11 15.06 2.39 -1.91
N GLY A 12 16.38 2.32 -1.76
CA GLY A 12 17.07 1.21 -1.10
C GLY A 12 16.58 0.95 0.32
N HIS A 13 16.95 -0.18 0.90
CA HIS A 13 16.55 -0.50 2.27
C HIS A 13 17.02 0.59 3.25
N ARG A 14 16.09 0.99 4.12
CA ARG A 14 16.26 2.03 5.13
C ARG A 14 15.52 1.63 6.40
N GLU A 15 15.92 2.21 7.51
CA GLU A 15 15.26 2.07 8.81
C GLU A 15 15.08 3.43 9.47
N TRP A 16 14.07 3.55 10.33
CA TRP A 16 13.88 4.73 11.15
C TRP A 16 14.97 4.81 12.20
N ARG A 17 15.51 6.02 12.39
CA ARG A 17 16.39 6.40 13.49
C ARG A 17 15.80 7.62 14.19
N SER A 18 16.15 7.81 15.44
CA SER A 18 15.78 9.00 16.20
C SER A 18 17.03 9.81 16.54
N ILE A 19 16.92 11.13 16.43
CA ILE A 19 17.89 12.10 16.92
C ILE A 19 17.11 13.04 17.84
N GLY A 20 17.14 12.75 19.15
CA GLY A 20 16.26 13.40 20.11
C GLY A 20 14.78 13.19 19.74
N PRO A 21 13.97 14.26 19.60
CA PRO A 21 12.56 14.15 19.26
C PRO A 21 12.30 13.92 17.75
N VAL A 22 13.32 14.00 16.90
CA VAL A 22 13.18 13.97 15.44
C VAL A 22 13.44 12.56 14.90
N PHE A 23 12.59 12.12 13.97
CA PHE A 23 12.83 10.90 13.20
C PHE A 23 13.56 11.22 11.90
N THR A 24 14.48 10.34 11.54
CA THR A 24 15.19 10.37 10.26
C THR A 24 15.31 8.97 9.70
N ALA A 25 15.49 8.87 8.38
CA ALA A 25 15.83 7.61 7.72
C ALA A 25 17.35 7.41 7.72
N THR A 26 17.81 6.16 7.77
CA THR A 26 19.19 5.85 7.37
C THR A 26 19.41 6.18 5.90
N SER A 27 20.68 6.34 5.49
CA SER A 27 21.03 6.36 4.07
C SER A 27 20.52 5.08 3.37
N PRO A 28 19.99 5.18 2.15
CA PRO A 28 19.51 4.02 1.42
C PRO A 28 20.66 3.08 1.07
N GLN A 29 20.47 1.79 1.34
CA GLN A 29 21.42 0.77 0.88
C GLN A 29 21.39 0.67 -0.66
N PRO A 30 22.55 0.63 -1.35
CA PRO A 30 22.61 0.38 -2.78
C PRO A 30 21.93 -0.95 -3.15
N PHE A 31 21.23 -0.98 -4.28
CA PHE A 31 20.57 -2.19 -4.75
C PHE A 31 20.62 -2.28 -6.29
N LEU A 32 20.53 -3.50 -6.81
CA LEU A 32 20.33 -3.78 -8.23
C LEU A 32 18.87 -4.14 -8.55
N LYS A 33 18.21 -4.80 -7.60
CA LYS A 33 16.82 -5.25 -7.73
C LYS A 33 16.14 -5.23 -6.36
N LEU A 34 14.89 -4.79 -6.34
CA LEU A 34 14.00 -4.88 -5.18
C LEU A 34 12.62 -5.35 -5.64
N PRO A 35 11.86 -6.05 -4.76
CA PRO A 35 10.47 -6.36 -5.05
C PRO A 35 9.63 -5.08 -5.10
N ILE A 36 8.57 -5.10 -5.90
CA ILE A 36 7.52 -4.09 -5.88
C ILE A 36 6.23 -4.79 -5.49
N SER A 37 5.77 -4.49 -4.29
CA SER A 37 4.58 -5.10 -3.69
C SER A 37 4.10 -4.24 -2.53
N TYR A 38 2.86 -4.44 -2.09
CA TYR A 38 2.30 -3.64 -1.01
C TYR A 38 2.98 -3.91 0.34
N ASP A 39 3.62 -5.06 0.56
CA ASP A 39 4.35 -5.35 1.81
C ASP A 39 5.64 -4.55 2.00
N VAL A 40 6.21 -4.04 0.91
CA VAL A 40 7.36 -3.12 0.95
C VAL A 40 6.96 -1.66 0.70
N ALA A 41 5.66 -1.37 0.57
CA ALA A 41 5.11 -0.03 0.44
C ALA A 41 4.69 0.55 1.80
N TRP A 42 4.44 1.86 1.86
CA TRP A 42 4.00 2.54 3.07
C TRP A 42 2.77 1.88 3.71
N GLY A 43 2.78 1.74 5.03
CA GLY A 43 1.64 1.28 5.83
C GLY A 43 2.05 0.25 6.88
N GLY A 44 1.19 -0.75 7.08
CA GLY A 44 1.41 -1.87 7.99
C GLY A 44 0.54 -1.83 9.25
N VAL A 45 0.64 -2.91 10.02
CA VAL A 45 0.11 -3.00 11.38
C VAL A 45 1.19 -2.57 12.37
N ASP A 46 0.87 -1.64 13.25
CA ASP A 46 1.80 -1.11 14.27
C ASP A 46 1.96 -2.09 15.44
N ARG A 47 2.72 -3.17 15.19
CA ARG A 47 3.01 -4.26 16.14
C ARG A 47 4.24 -4.02 17.00
N LEU A 48 4.69 -2.76 17.14
CA LEU A 48 5.91 -2.43 17.88
C LEU A 48 5.77 -2.70 19.38
N ASP A 49 4.57 -2.51 19.93
CA ASP A 49 4.25 -2.80 21.32
C ASP A 49 3.70 -4.24 21.44
N PRO A 50 4.47 -5.19 22.02
CA PRO A 50 4.05 -6.59 22.12
C PRO A 50 2.84 -6.80 23.04
N GLU A 51 2.55 -5.85 23.93
CA GLU A 51 1.42 -5.93 24.85
C GLU A 51 0.11 -5.42 24.22
N ASP A 52 0.18 -4.77 23.05
CA ASP A 52 -1.01 -4.33 22.33
C ASP A 52 -1.71 -5.52 21.65
N LYS A 53 -2.80 -5.98 22.28
CA LYS A 53 -3.63 -7.07 21.75
C LYS A 53 -4.39 -6.68 20.47
N LEU A 54 -4.62 -5.38 20.23
CA LEU A 54 -5.34 -4.86 19.07
C LEU A 54 -4.54 -3.71 18.43
N PRO A 55 -3.39 -4.04 17.82
CA PRO A 55 -2.54 -3.04 17.19
C PRO A 55 -3.30 -2.35 16.05
N ALA A 56 -3.14 -1.03 15.94
CA ALA A 56 -3.74 -0.33 14.83
C ALA A 56 -3.08 -0.74 13.51
N SER A 57 -3.87 -0.60 12.46
CA SER A 57 -3.46 -0.89 11.10
C SER A 57 -3.62 0.35 10.24
N TYR A 58 -2.65 0.60 9.37
CA TYR A 58 -2.74 1.67 8.39
C TYR A 58 -3.85 1.34 7.39
N LYS A 59 -4.89 2.18 7.36
CA LYS A 59 -6.15 1.91 6.65
C LYS A 59 -5.97 1.54 5.18
N TYR A 60 -5.04 2.18 4.46
CA TYR A 60 -4.90 2.00 3.02
C TYR A 60 -3.96 0.84 2.62
N ASN A 61 -3.16 0.34 3.55
CA ASN A 61 -2.25 -0.77 3.28
C ASN A 61 -1.85 -1.46 4.60
N PRO A 62 -2.66 -2.39 5.11
CA PRO A 62 -2.41 -3.09 6.38
C PRO A 62 -1.21 -4.05 6.31
N VAL A 63 -0.72 -4.41 5.12
CA VAL A 63 0.39 -5.36 4.96
C VAL A 63 1.75 -4.68 4.74
N GLY A 64 1.76 -3.35 4.62
CA GLY A 64 2.95 -2.56 4.35
C GLY A 64 3.89 -2.40 5.54
N THR A 65 4.77 -1.40 5.43
CA THR A 65 5.79 -1.11 6.45
C THR A 65 6.05 0.40 6.60
N GLY A 66 6.75 0.77 7.68
CA GLY A 66 7.19 2.13 7.96
C GLY A 66 6.21 3.04 8.73
N TRP A 67 4.93 2.67 8.85
CA TRP A 67 3.96 3.42 9.64
C TRP A 67 3.89 2.93 11.09
N SER A 68 3.70 3.86 12.03
CA SER A 68 3.42 3.58 13.44
C SER A 68 2.53 4.68 14.03
N ARG A 69 1.95 4.47 15.21
CA ARG A 69 1.25 5.50 15.98
C ARG A 69 2.22 6.24 16.90
N THR A 70 1.94 7.52 17.16
CA THR A 70 2.75 8.36 18.06
C THR A 70 2.94 7.76 19.46
N ARG A 71 1.96 7.00 19.99
CA ARG A 71 2.09 6.30 21.29
C ARG A 71 3.26 5.30 21.34
N ASN A 72 3.67 4.77 20.19
CA ASN A 72 4.77 3.82 20.05
C ASN A 72 6.09 4.51 19.66
N GLN A 73 6.17 5.85 19.73
CA GLN A 73 7.34 6.65 19.33
C GLN A 73 8.69 6.08 19.79
N ARG A 74 8.79 5.66 21.06
CA ARG A 74 10.04 5.11 21.63
C ARG A 74 10.48 3.77 21.02
N LEU A 75 9.56 3.06 20.36
CA LEU A 75 9.77 1.73 19.76
C LEU A 75 10.00 1.82 18.24
N VAL A 76 9.82 3.00 17.64
CA VAL A 76 9.98 3.20 16.19
C VAL A 76 11.41 3.00 15.67
N PRO A 77 12.50 3.39 16.39
CA PRO A 77 13.84 3.18 15.86
C PRO A 77 14.13 1.72 15.52
N GLY A 78 14.62 1.46 14.31
CA GLY A 78 14.82 0.12 13.75
C GLY A 78 13.63 -0.43 12.95
N LEU A 79 12.45 0.20 13.00
CA LEU A 79 11.36 -0.10 12.09
C LEU A 79 11.80 0.20 10.65
N ARG A 80 11.62 -0.76 9.75
CA ARG A 80 11.94 -0.62 8.33
C ARG A 80 11.09 0.47 7.69
N LEU A 81 11.71 1.28 6.82
CA LEU A 81 10.98 2.16 5.91
C LEU A 81 10.55 1.39 4.66
N PRO A 82 9.50 1.85 3.96
CA PRO A 82 9.16 1.28 2.67
C PRO A 82 10.24 1.56 1.63
N ASN A 83 10.26 0.66 0.65
CA ASN A 83 11.13 0.74 -0.52
C ASN A 83 10.46 1.51 -1.68
N THR A 84 9.17 1.83 -1.60
CA THR A 84 8.45 2.61 -2.61
C THR A 84 7.81 3.84 -2.00
N GLN A 85 7.87 4.97 -2.71
CA GLN A 85 7.26 6.24 -2.30
C GLN A 85 6.78 7.04 -3.52
N ALA A 86 5.80 7.93 -3.35
CA ALA A 86 5.36 8.80 -4.45
C ALA A 86 6.50 9.71 -4.90
N VAL A 87 6.48 10.11 -6.17
CA VAL A 87 7.39 11.17 -6.64
C VAL A 87 7.05 12.47 -5.93
N ASP A 88 8.09 13.20 -5.54
CA ASP A 88 7.99 14.45 -4.79
C ASP A 88 7.32 14.33 -3.40
N GLU A 89 7.09 13.11 -2.90
CA GLU A 89 6.53 12.83 -1.58
C GLU A 89 7.50 11.97 -0.75
N ASP A 90 8.54 12.61 -0.23
CA ASP A 90 9.47 11.95 0.68
C ASP A 90 8.78 11.51 1.98
N ILE A 91 9.05 10.26 2.35
CA ILE A 91 8.61 9.70 3.62
C ILE A 91 9.54 10.18 4.74
N ARG A 92 9.08 11.16 5.51
CA ARG A 92 9.87 11.89 6.51
C ARG A 92 9.43 11.64 7.96
N SER A 93 8.26 11.02 8.16
CA SER A 93 7.75 10.73 9.50
C SER A 93 7.15 9.33 9.57
N PRO A 94 7.38 8.55 10.65
CA PRO A 94 6.68 7.28 10.90
C PRO A 94 5.17 7.48 11.17
N PHE A 95 4.73 8.71 11.42
CA PHE A 95 3.35 9.06 11.77
C PHE A 95 2.59 9.73 10.61
N GLY A 96 3.19 9.79 9.42
CA GLY A 96 2.60 10.44 8.25
C GLY A 96 1.41 9.71 7.64
N ASP A 97 0.82 10.34 6.62
CA ASP A 97 -0.29 9.80 5.82
C ASP A 97 0.13 9.73 4.35
N TYR A 98 1.12 8.88 4.06
CA TYR A 98 1.68 8.73 2.71
C TYR A 98 0.88 7.72 1.88
N LYS A 99 0.85 7.90 0.56
CA LYS A 99 0.15 6.95 -0.31
C LYS A 99 1.01 5.70 -0.55
N PRO A 100 0.50 4.48 -0.30
CA PRO A 100 1.23 3.25 -0.62
C PRO A 100 1.43 3.09 -2.14
N MET A 101 2.68 2.92 -2.57
CA MET A 101 3.03 2.79 -3.99
C MET A 101 3.33 1.34 -4.37
N SER A 102 2.57 0.80 -5.31
CA SER A 102 2.79 -0.52 -5.90
C SER A 102 2.05 -0.63 -7.25
N PHE A 103 2.38 -1.68 -8.00
CA PHE A 103 1.63 -2.15 -9.17
C PHE A 103 0.81 -3.42 -8.88
N GLY A 104 0.84 -3.90 -7.63
CA GLY A 104 0.16 -5.13 -7.22
C GLY A 104 -1.35 -4.97 -7.00
N PRO A 105 -2.05 -6.10 -6.77
CA PRO A 105 -3.47 -6.10 -6.44
C PRO A 105 -3.73 -5.57 -5.02
N MET A 106 -4.87 -4.87 -4.83
CA MET A 106 -5.34 -4.47 -3.49
C MET A 106 -6.06 -5.61 -2.76
N GLY A 107 -5.96 -5.65 -1.44
CA GLY A 107 -6.71 -6.59 -0.61
C GLY A 107 -8.22 -6.32 -0.59
N ARG A 108 -9.04 -7.37 -0.42
CA ARG A 108 -10.51 -7.28 -0.40
C ARG A 108 -11.06 -6.39 0.73
N GLY A 109 -10.39 -6.41 1.88
CA GLY A 109 -10.78 -5.63 3.06
C GLY A 109 -10.22 -4.21 3.07
N TRP A 110 -9.59 -3.75 1.98
CA TRP A 110 -8.96 -2.44 1.92
C TRP A 110 -9.95 -1.40 1.36
N PRO A 111 -9.80 -0.12 1.73
CA PRO A 111 -10.54 0.95 1.10
C PRO A 111 -10.32 0.97 -0.42
N GLY A 112 -11.39 1.16 -1.17
CA GLY A 112 -11.44 1.02 -2.62
C GLY A 112 -11.94 -0.34 -3.11
N ARG A 113 -12.15 -1.31 -2.20
CA ARG A 113 -12.81 -2.59 -2.50
C ARG A 113 -13.89 -2.92 -1.49
N ILE A 114 -13.61 -2.77 -0.19
CA ILE A 114 -14.51 -3.19 0.87
C ILE A 114 -15.88 -2.50 0.82
N GLU A 115 -15.93 -1.27 0.32
CA GLU A 115 -17.15 -0.48 0.15
C GLU A 115 -18.13 -1.10 -0.85
N TYR A 116 -17.65 -1.93 -1.77
CA TYR A 116 -18.45 -2.63 -2.77
C TYR A 116 -18.93 -4.01 -2.31
N GLY A 117 -18.52 -4.45 -1.11
CA GLY A 117 -18.90 -5.75 -0.56
C GLY A 117 -20.38 -5.85 -0.20
N GLY A 118 -21.09 -4.73 -0.10
CA GLY A 118 -22.47 -4.68 0.37
C GLY A 118 -22.60 -4.92 1.87
N THR A 119 -23.84 -4.99 2.35
CA THR A 119 -24.19 -4.99 3.77
C THR A 119 -24.54 -6.39 4.27
N TYR A 120 -23.75 -6.90 5.23
CA TYR A 120 -23.94 -8.20 5.88
C TYR A 120 -24.47 -8.05 7.30
N ASP A 121 -25.73 -7.66 7.44
CA ASP A 121 -26.41 -7.44 8.72
C ASP A 121 -27.34 -8.61 9.12
N ASP A 122 -28.12 -8.41 10.19
CA ASP A 122 -29.11 -9.36 10.69
C ASP A 122 -30.17 -9.74 9.64
N ASN A 123 -30.56 -8.79 8.78
CA ASN A 123 -31.53 -9.05 7.73
C ASN A 123 -30.92 -9.94 6.65
N TRP A 124 -29.67 -9.66 6.25
CA TRP A 124 -28.93 -10.55 5.36
C TRP A 124 -28.86 -11.98 5.93
N ALA A 125 -28.49 -12.12 7.21
CA ALA A 125 -28.33 -13.41 7.85
C ALA A 125 -29.64 -14.22 7.91
N LYS A 126 -30.78 -13.56 8.16
CA LYS A 126 -32.09 -14.23 8.32
C LYS A 126 -32.80 -14.51 7.00
N ASN A 127 -32.66 -13.62 6.02
CA ASN A 127 -33.56 -13.57 4.86
C ASN A 127 -32.85 -13.66 3.49
N ILE A 128 -31.53 -13.40 3.40
CA ILE A 128 -30.81 -13.33 2.12
C ILE A 128 -29.76 -14.45 1.99
N PHE A 129 -29.11 -14.83 3.09
CA PHE A 129 -28.17 -15.94 3.12
C PHE A 129 -28.77 -17.20 2.45
N PRO A 130 -28.03 -17.92 1.58
CA PRO A 130 -26.58 -17.84 1.32
C PRO A 130 -26.17 -16.93 0.14
N PHE A 131 -27.05 -16.07 -0.36
CA PHE A 131 -26.75 -15.21 -1.52
C PHE A 131 -26.00 -13.91 -1.12
N LEU A 132 -25.43 -13.23 -2.13
CA LEU A 132 -24.84 -11.91 -1.97
C LEU A 132 -25.90 -10.88 -1.54
N PRO A 133 -25.53 -9.87 -0.74
CA PRO A 133 -26.48 -8.84 -0.34
C PRO A 133 -26.96 -8.03 -1.56
N PRO A 134 -28.18 -7.46 -1.54
CA PRO A 134 -28.76 -6.73 -2.67
C PRO A 134 -27.96 -5.50 -3.12
N ASP A 135 -27.15 -4.93 -2.23
CA ASP A 135 -26.26 -3.79 -2.47
C ASP A 135 -24.81 -4.20 -2.80
N PHE A 136 -24.56 -5.50 -3.03
CA PHE A 136 -23.27 -5.97 -3.54
C PHE A 136 -22.99 -5.39 -4.92
N ASP A 137 -21.77 -4.91 -5.12
CA ASP A 137 -21.31 -4.37 -6.40
C ASP A 137 -20.12 -5.18 -6.92
N GLU A 138 -20.18 -5.61 -8.18
CA GLU A 138 -19.14 -6.43 -8.81
C GLU A 138 -17.75 -5.76 -8.85
N ARG A 139 -17.68 -4.43 -8.69
CA ARG A 139 -16.43 -3.70 -8.48
C ARG A 139 -15.64 -4.21 -7.26
N TYR A 140 -16.28 -4.89 -6.31
CA TYR A 140 -15.61 -5.62 -5.23
C TYR A 140 -14.54 -6.61 -5.74
N PHE A 141 -14.77 -7.21 -6.92
CA PHE A 141 -13.84 -8.13 -7.55
C PHE A 141 -12.68 -7.43 -8.30
N GLN A 142 -12.78 -6.13 -8.57
CA GLN A 142 -11.71 -5.37 -9.21
C GLN A 142 -10.52 -5.22 -8.25
N MET A 143 -9.41 -5.87 -8.58
CA MET A 143 -8.21 -5.88 -7.74
C MET A 143 -7.24 -4.75 -8.07
N ALA A 144 -7.34 -4.16 -9.26
CA ALA A 144 -6.50 -3.04 -9.66
C ALA A 144 -6.89 -1.79 -8.87
N PRO A 145 -5.93 -1.07 -8.28
CA PRO A 145 -6.18 0.27 -7.71
C PRO A 145 -6.86 1.19 -8.72
N PRO A 146 -7.72 2.14 -8.28
CA PRO A 146 -8.40 3.07 -9.19
C PRO A 146 -7.44 3.82 -10.13
N ASP A 147 -6.24 4.14 -9.66
CA ASP A 147 -5.20 4.82 -10.46
C ASP A 147 -4.52 3.93 -11.52
N GLN A 148 -4.86 2.64 -11.55
CA GLN A 148 -4.36 1.62 -12.49
C GLN A 148 -5.48 0.98 -13.31
N GLN A 149 -6.70 1.49 -13.20
CA GLN A 149 -7.80 1.08 -14.05
C GLN A 149 -7.80 1.97 -15.29
N ILE A 150 -7.84 1.34 -16.46
CA ILE A 150 -7.92 1.99 -17.76
C ILE A 150 -9.15 1.47 -18.49
N ASP A 151 -9.58 2.21 -19.51
CA ASP A 151 -10.55 1.69 -20.47
C ASP A 151 -10.04 0.37 -21.08
N ASN A 152 -10.96 -0.50 -21.48
CA ASN A 152 -10.61 -1.77 -22.09
C ASN A 152 -9.63 -1.56 -23.25
N PRO A 153 -8.44 -2.21 -23.22
CA PRO A 153 -7.47 -2.10 -24.31
C PRO A 153 -8.08 -2.56 -25.62
N ARG A 154 -7.86 -1.77 -26.68
CA ARG A 154 -8.32 -2.04 -28.05
C ARG A 154 -7.26 -2.76 -28.88
N GLY A 155 -6.02 -2.82 -28.40
CA GLY A 155 -4.88 -3.37 -29.11
C GLY A 155 -4.11 -2.29 -29.88
N GLY A 156 -2.79 -2.47 -29.99
CA GLY A 156 -1.89 -1.51 -30.63
C GLY A 156 -1.43 -0.37 -29.70
N GLU A 157 -1.85 -0.37 -28.43
CA GLU A 157 -1.32 0.57 -27.45
C GLU A 157 0.17 0.32 -27.19
N GLU A 158 0.96 1.40 -27.16
CA GLU A 158 2.35 1.31 -26.71
C GLU A 158 2.40 0.98 -25.21
N VAL A 159 3.14 -0.08 -24.88
CA VAL A 159 3.43 -0.49 -23.50
C VAL A 159 4.91 -0.22 -23.27
N VAL A 160 5.18 0.74 -22.37
CA VAL A 160 6.54 1.10 -21.97
C VAL A 160 6.72 0.76 -20.50
N LEU A 161 7.79 0.05 -20.20
CA LEU A 161 8.26 -0.25 -18.86
C LEU A 161 9.63 0.42 -18.66
N VAL A 162 9.76 1.20 -17.58
CA VAL A 162 11.02 1.88 -17.23
C VAL A 162 11.48 1.37 -15.87
N ASN A 163 12.72 0.87 -15.79
CA ASN A 163 13.34 0.25 -14.62
C ASN A 163 12.60 -0.96 -14.05
N LEU A 164 11.78 -1.64 -14.87
CA LEU A 164 11.04 -2.86 -14.50
C LEU A 164 11.55 -4.12 -15.24
N ALA A 165 12.58 -3.96 -16.06
CA ALA A 165 13.26 -5.03 -16.77
C ALA A 165 14.79 -4.78 -16.78
N PRO A 166 15.64 -5.82 -16.91
CA PRO A 166 17.10 -5.67 -16.92
C PRO A 166 17.65 -4.67 -17.94
N GLU A 167 16.95 -4.47 -19.06
CA GLU A 167 17.30 -3.57 -20.16
C GLU A 167 17.05 -2.08 -19.80
N GLY A 168 16.40 -1.81 -18.66
CA GLY A 168 16.11 -0.46 -18.17
C GLY A 168 14.90 0.19 -18.85
N ARG A 169 14.72 0.04 -20.17
CA ARG A 169 13.50 0.47 -20.87
C ARG A 169 13.09 -0.56 -21.90
N VAL A 170 11.85 -1.03 -21.81
CA VAL A 170 11.21 -1.98 -22.75
C VAL A 170 9.91 -1.38 -23.24
#